data_AF-A0A6J5AHK6-F1
#
_entry.id   AF-A0A6J5AHK6-F1
#
_cell.length_a   1.000
_cell.length_b   1.000
_cell.length_c   1.000
_cell.angle_alpha   90.00
_cell.angle_beta   90.00
_cell.angle_gamma   90.00
#
_symmetry.space_group_name_H-M   'P 1'
#
loop_
_entity.id
_entity.type
_entity.pdbx_description
1 polymer ?
#
loop_
_entity_poly.entity_id
_entity_poly.type
_entity_poly.pdbx_seq_one_letter_code
_entity_poly.pdbx_strand_id
1 'polypeptide(L)' 'MTPEKVLSMFERQYLEGRAPVDIEETCANFAAWLASAWEQLEAGQRTQLVTVGAALWREGYNVRAGGATKDLW' A
#
# COMPACT_ATOMS: atom_id res chain seq x y z
N MET A 1 15.60 2.62 -16.05
CA MET A 1 14.16 2.56 -15.72
C MET A 1 13.72 3.98 -15.40
N THR A 2 12.58 4.47 -15.92
CA THR A 2 12.09 5.84 -15.64
C THR A 2 10.79 5.79 -14.82
N PRO A 3 10.43 6.84 -14.07
CA PRO A 3 9.17 6.89 -13.32
C PRO A 3 7.94 6.64 -14.19
N GLU A 4 7.89 7.20 -15.40
CA GLU A 4 6.77 7.05 -16.34
C GLU A 4 6.63 5.60 -16.81
N LYS A 5 7.76 4.93 -17.02
CA LYS A 5 7.75 3.50 -17.38
C LYS A 5 7.27 2.63 -16.22
N VAL A 6 7.59 2.98 -14.97
CA VAL A 6 7.08 2.26 -13.79
C VAL A 6 5.58 2.50 -13.61
N LEU A 7 5.10 3.73 -13.80
CA LEU A 7 3.67 4.06 -13.74
C LEU A 7 2.85 3.30 -14.79
N SER A 8 3.33 3.21 -16.04
CA SER A 8 2.64 2.41 -17.07
C SER A 8 2.62 0.92 -16.75
N MET A 9 3.59 0.40 -15.99
CA MET A 9 3.53 -0.98 -15.47
C MET A 9 2.45 -1.14 -14.41
N PHE A 10 2.24 -0.17 -13.51
CA PHE A 10 1.15 -0.19 -12.53
C PHE A 10 -0.22 -0.16 -13.22
N GLU A 11 -0.39 0.75 -14.18
CA GLU A 11 -1.62 0.85 -14.97
C GLU A 11 -1.92 -0.46 -15.70
N ARG A 12 -0.91 -1.09 -16.29
CA ARG A 12 -1.05 -2.38 -16.96
C ARG A 12 -1.48 -3.49 -16.00
N GLN A 13 -0.88 -3.61 -14.82
CA GLN A 13 -1.28 -4.60 -13.81
C GLN A 13 -2.73 -4.41 -13.36
N TYR A 14 -3.15 -3.15 -13.21
CA TYR A 14 -4.53 -2.80 -12.91
C TYR A 14 -5.49 -3.21 -14.04
N LEU A 15 -5.20 -2.83 -15.29
CA LEU A 15 -6.02 -3.17 -16.46
C LEU A 15 -6.08 -4.68 -16.73
N GLU A 16 -5.02 -5.43 -16.41
CA GLU A 16 -4.95 -6.89 -16.52
C GLU A 16 -5.66 -7.62 -15.36
N GLY A 17 -6.22 -6.90 -14.37
CA GLY A 17 -6.90 -7.49 -13.22
C GLY A 17 -5.98 -8.23 -12.25
N ARG A 18 -4.68 -7.89 -12.26
CA ARG A 18 -3.65 -8.50 -11.42
C ARG A 18 -3.40 -7.72 -10.13
N ALA A 19 -3.93 -6.51 -10.04
CA ALA A 19 -3.92 -5.73 -8.80
C ALA A 19 -4.90 -6.38 -7.79
N PRO A 20 -4.46 -6.70 -6.56
CA PRO A 20 -5.36 -7.19 -5.53
C PRO A 20 -6.47 -6.17 -5.24
N VAL A 21 -7.70 -6.66 -5.07
CA VAL A 21 -8.87 -5.81 -4.78
C VAL A 21 -8.97 -5.48 -3.28
N ASP A 22 -8.44 -6.36 -2.42
CA ASP A 22 -8.46 -6.16 -0.97
C ASP A 22 -7.26 -5.31 -0.53
N ILE A 23 -7.55 -4.07 -0.14
CA ILE A 23 -6.56 -3.11 0.34
C ILE A 23 -5.93 -3.57 1.67
N GLU A 24 -6.66 -4.28 2.53
CA GLU A 24 -6.09 -4.75 3.79
C GLU A 24 -5.12 -5.91 3.58
N GLU A 25 -5.51 -6.88 2.77
CA GLU A 25 -4.62 -7.97 2.41
C GLU A 25 -3.35 -7.43 1.72
N THR A 26 -3.52 -6.43 0.84
CA THR A 26 -2.41 -5.72 0.20
C THR A 26 -1.49 -5.04 1.22
N CYS A 27 -2.06 -4.31 2.19
CA CYS A 27 -1.30 -3.65 3.24
C CYS A 27 -0.56 -4.65 4.14
N ALA A 28 -1.21 -5.74 4.54
CA ALA A 28 -0.63 -6.78 5.37
C ALA A 28 0.54 -7.48 4.66
N ASN A 29 0.36 -7.84 3.39
CA ASN A 29 1.41 -8.45 2.57
C ASN A 29 2.59 -7.50 2.37
N PHE A 30 2.32 -6.21 2.10
CA PHE A 30 3.38 -5.20 1.99
C PHE A 30 4.15 -5.03 3.30
N ALA A 31 3.45 -4.95 4.43
CA ALA A 31 4.07 -4.82 5.76
C ALA A 31 4.93 -6.05 6.11
N ALA A 32 4.45 -7.25 5.81
CA ALA A 32 5.20 -8.49 6.03
C ALA A 32 6.48 -8.52 5.19
N TRP A 33 6.40 -8.16 3.91
CA TRP A 33 7.56 -8.05 3.05
C TRP A 33 8.54 -6.98 3.57
N LEU A 34 8.05 -5.79 3.92
CA LEU A 34 8.87 -4.69 4.41
C LEU A 34 9.61 -5.05 5.71
N ALA A 35 8.93 -5.75 6.63
CA ALA A 35 9.56 -6.28 7.84
C ALA A 35 10.67 -7.28 7.53
N SER A 36 10.46 -8.18 6.55
CA SER A 36 11.48 -9.15 6.14
C SER A 36 12.72 -8.52 5.50
N ALA A 37 12.55 -7.39 4.82
CA ALA A 37 13.61 -6.67 4.13
C ALA A 37 14.26 -5.56 4.97
N TRP A 38 13.74 -5.27 6.16
CA TRP A 38 14.01 -4.04 6.92
C TRP A 38 15.50 -3.73 7.12
N GLU A 39 16.26 -4.73 7.54
CA GLU A 39 17.70 -4.60 7.83
C GLU A 39 18.54 -4.32 6.58
N GLN A 40 18.04 -4.66 5.39
CA GLN A 40 18.74 -4.45 4.12
C GLN A 40 18.46 -3.06 3.50
N LEU A 41 17.50 -2.32 4.05
CA LEU A 41 17.08 -1.02 3.53
C LEU A 41 17.86 0.12 4.19
N GLU A 42 18.23 1.11 3.40
CA GLU A 42 18.78 2.36 3.91
C GLU A 42 17.70 3.24 4.53
N ALA A 43 18.07 4.19 5.40
CA ALA A 43 17.12 5.05 6.12
C ALA A 43 16.16 5.82 5.19
N GLY A 44 16.66 6.30 4.04
CA GLY A 44 15.82 6.97 3.04
C GLY A 44 14.78 6.03 2.41
N GLN A 45 15.19 4.80 2.09
CA GLN A 45 14.31 3.78 1.54
C GLN A 45 13.24 3.35 2.56
N ARG A 46 13.62 3.15 3.83
CA ARG A 46 12.69 2.86 4.92
C ARG A 46 11.63 3.94 5.04
N THR A 47 12.04 5.22 5.04
CA THR A 47 11.13 6.36 5.15
C THR A 47 10.14 6.40 3.98
N GLN A 48 10.62 6.20 2.75
CA GLN A 48 9.79 6.17 1.56
C GLN A 48 8.77 5.02 1.59
N LEU A 49 9.22 3.81 1.92
CA LEU A 49 8.37 2.62 1.96
C LEU A 49 7.32 2.68 3.08
N VAL A 50 7.68 3.20 4.26
CA VAL A 50 6.72 3.47 5.34
C VAL A 50 5.67 4.50 4.91
N THR A 51 6.08 5.55 4.17
CA THR A 51 5.14 6.55 3.64
C THR A 51 4.15 5.94 2.65
N VAL A 52 4.62 5.05 1.77
CA VAL A 52 3.75 4.28 0.85
C VAL A 52 2.78 3.40 1.63
N GLY A 53 3.26 2.63 2.61
CA GLY A 53 2.40 1.80 3.45
C GLY A 53 1.34 2.60 4.20
N ALA A 54 1.70 3.77 4.74
CA ALA A 54 0.76 4.66 5.42
C ALA A 54 -0.32 5.22 4.46
N ALA A 55 0.05 5.55 3.22
CA ALA A 55 -0.91 5.99 2.22
C ALA A 55 -1.89 4.85 1.85
N LEU A 56 -1.39 3.64 1.61
CA LEU A 56 -2.23 2.47 1.33
C LEU A 56 -3.18 2.17 2.51
N TRP A 57 -2.66 2.21 3.74
CA TRP A 57 -3.45 1.99 4.95
C TRP A 57 -4.57 3.03 5.09
N ARG A 58 -4.30 4.31 4.81
CA ARG A 58 -5.32 5.37 4.85
C ARG A 58 -6.47 5.12 3.89
N GLU A 59 -6.18 4.68 2.67
CA GLU A 59 -7.23 4.42 1.66
C GLU A 59 -8.14 3.24 2.08
N GLY A 60 -7.62 2.23 2.78
CA GLY A 60 -8.44 1.16 3.38
C GLY A 60 -9.12 1.56 4.69
N TYR A 61 -8.44 2.37 5.51
CA TYR A 61 -8.92 2.87 6.80
C TYR A 61 -10.17 3.76 6.63
N ASN A 62 -10.21 4.64 5.62
CA ASN A 62 -11.38 5.49 5.38
C ASN A 62 -12.62 4.71 4.94
N VAL A 63 -12.47 3.58 4.26
CA VAL A 63 -13.60 2.70 3.88
C VAL A 63 -14.22 2.05 5.12
N ARG A 64 -13.43 1.73 6.15
CA ARG A 64 -13.91 1.11 7.41
C ARG A 64 -14.30 2.13 8.48
N ALA A 65 -13.63 3.27 8.53
CA ALA A 65 -13.98 4.38 9.41
C ALA A 65 -15.36 4.97 9.06
N GLY A 66 -15.81 4.85 7.80
CA GLY A 66 -17.19 5.16 7.38
C GLY A 66 -18.27 4.18 7.88
N GLY A 67 -17.88 3.01 8.39
CA GLY A 67 -18.78 2.06 9.08
C GLY A 67 -18.74 2.18 10.60
N ALA A 68 -17.57 2.51 11.17
CA ALA A 68 -17.37 2.57 12.62
C ALA A 68 -17.87 3.87 13.29
N THR A 69 -18.12 4.95 12.55
CA THR A 69 -18.67 6.19 13.13
C THR A 69 -20.18 6.19 13.31
N LYS A 70 -20.89 5.12 12.92
CA LYS A 70 -22.35 5.05 13.11
C LYS A 70 -22.78 4.54 14.49
N ASP A 71 -21.85 3.98 15.28
CA ASP A 71 -22.11 3.43 16.62
C ASP A 71 -21.38 4.20 17.75
N LEU A 72 -20.94 5.44 17.48
CA LEU A 72 -20.25 6.27 18.49
C LEU A 72 -20.95 7.60 18.79
N TRP A 73 -22.27 7.68 18.56
CA TRP A 73 -23.15 8.73 19.11
C TRP A 73 -24.46 8.13 19.62
#